data_AF-A0A093J6I0-F1
#
_entry.id   AF-A0A093J6I0-F1
#
_cell.length_a   1.000
_cell.length_b   1.000
_cell.length_c   1.000
_cell.angle_alpha   90.00
_cell.angle_beta   90.00
_cell.angle_gamma   90.00
#
_symmetry.space_group_name_H-M   'P 1'
#
loop_
_entity.id
_entity.type
_entity.pdbx_description
1 polymer ?
#
loop_
_entity_poly.entity_id
_entity_poly.type
_entity_poly.pdbx_seq_one_letter_code
_entity_poly.pdbx_strand_id
1 'polypeptide(L)'
;GKCTRYNPPCPSHMGVRQANARVLEEDGTGEALVLCRNQHVAAVLGLSLHEWEAVQNCVQSRGRVSIQHGEATGTGCVEEPEDLIACYLRSLCRSPLICRPILLDFSLDRKPSKIL
;
A
#
# COMPACT_ATOMS: atom_id res chain seq x y z
N GLY A 1 -5.65 16.95 -8.36
CA GLY A 1 -6.88 16.34 -7.83
C GLY A 1 -7.76 17.44 -7.28
N LYS A 2 -9.09 17.35 -7.43
CA LYS A 2 -10.01 18.32 -6.81
C LYS A 2 -10.23 17.94 -5.35
N CYS A 3 -10.12 18.90 -4.44
CA CYS A 3 -10.38 18.66 -3.02
C CYS A 3 -11.87 18.34 -2.84
N THR A 4 -12.18 17.22 -2.20
CA THR A 4 -13.57 16.83 -1.87
C THR A 4 -14.03 17.41 -0.53
N ARG A 5 -13.13 18.09 0.22
CA ARG A 5 -13.47 18.74 1.49
C ARG A 5 -14.28 20.01 1.22
N TYR A 6 -15.47 20.07 1.81
CA TYR A 6 -16.39 21.20 1.62
C TYR A 6 -16.21 22.34 2.63
N ASN A 7 -15.78 22.04 3.88
CA ASN A 7 -15.62 23.07 4.91
C ASN A 7 -14.51 22.72 5.94
N PRO A 8 -13.59 23.65 6.27
CA PRO A 8 -13.27 24.88 5.53
C PRO A 8 -12.80 24.59 4.10
N PRO A 9 -13.02 25.54 3.16
CA PRO A 9 -12.46 25.46 1.82
C PRO A 9 -10.94 25.25 1.90
N CYS A 10 -10.44 24.28 1.14
CA CYS A 10 -9.00 24.05 1.06
C CYS A 10 -8.36 25.11 0.14
N PRO A 11 -7.42 25.94 0.60
CA PRO A 11 -6.73 26.90 -0.25
C PRO A 11 -5.72 26.24 -1.21
N SER A 12 -5.43 24.95 -1.01
CA SER A 12 -4.45 24.21 -1.80
C SER A 12 -5.12 23.44 -2.95
N HIS A 13 -4.55 23.60 -4.14
CA HIS A 13 -4.87 22.80 -5.33
C HIS A 13 -3.93 21.59 -5.51
N MET A 14 -2.95 21.42 -4.61
CA MET A 14 -1.99 20.32 -4.66
C MET A 14 -2.57 19.08 -3.99
N GLY A 15 -2.64 17.98 -4.75
CA GLY A 15 -2.98 16.66 -4.22
C GLY A 15 -1.73 15.95 -3.74
N VAL A 16 -1.76 15.42 -2.52
CA VAL A 16 -0.71 14.53 -1.99
C VAL A 16 -1.09 13.09 -2.29
N ARG A 17 -0.14 12.33 -2.83
CA ARG A 17 -0.30 10.88 -3.04
C ARG A 17 0.23 10.15 -1.81
N GLN A 18 -0.51 9.15 -1.35
CA GLN A 18 -0.13 8.34 -0.20
C GLN A 18 -0.24 6.86 -0.56
N ALA A 19 0.75 6.09 -0.14
CA ALA A 19 0.71 4.63 -0.23
C ALA A 19 1.05 4.05 1.13
N ASN A 20 0.37 2.97 1.51
CA ASN A 20 0.64 2.22 2.73
C ASN A 20 0.53 0.73 2.42
N ALA A 21 1.47 -0.06 2.94
CA ALA A 21 1.44 -1.51 2.87
C ALA A 21 1.76 -2.08 4.25
N ARG A 22 1.16 -3.24 4.55
CA ARG A 22 1.49 -4.05 5.70
C ARG A 22 2.05 -5.35 5.17
N VAL A 23 3.24 -5.71 5.62
CA VAL A 23 3.94 -6.91 5.16
C VAL A 23 4.25 -7.76 6.38
N LEU A 24 3.97 -9.05 6.28
CA LEU A 24 4.38 -10.03 7.29
C LEU A 24 5.73 -10.56 6.88
N GLU A 25 6.70 -10.46 7.77
CA GLU A 25 8.09 -10.84 7.53
C GLU A 25 8.53 -11.82 8.61
N GLU A 26 9.20 -12.89 8.21
CA GLU A 26 9.71 -13.94 9.09
C GLU A 26 11.22 -14.03 8.94
N ASP A 27 11.95 -13.96 10.05
CA ASP A 27 13.42 -14.01 10.07
C ASP A 27 13.98 -15.37 10.55
N GLY A 28 13.10 -16.36 10.72
CA GLY A 28 13.41 -17.68 11.28
C GLY A 28 13.47 -17.72 12.81
N THR A 29 13.41 -16.58 13.49
CA THR A 29 13.27 -16.48 14.96
C THR A 29 11.87 -16.07 15.39
N GLY A 30 11.16 -15.38 14.51
CA GLY A 30 9.75 -15.06 14.67
C GLY A 30 9.20 -14.28 13.49
N GLU A 31 7.96 -13.83 13.64
CA GLU A 31 7.26 -13.04 12.65
C GLU A 31 7.08 -11.59 13.13
N ALA A 32 7.15 -10.64 12.20
CA ALA A 32 6.90 -9.23 12.46
C ALA A 32 6.02 -8.61 11.37
N LEU A 33 5.11 -7.72 11.79
CA LEU A 33 4.33 -6.91 10.87
C LEU A 33 5.02 -5.58 10.61
N VAL A 34 5.44 -5.36 9.37
CA VAL A 34 6.16 -4.16 8.94
C VAL A 34 5.19 -3.21 8.22
N LEU A 35 5.14 -1.96 8.67
CA LEU A 35 4.36 -0.91 8.02
C LEU A 35 5.24 -0.10 7.07
N CYS A 36 5.00 -0.25 5.77
CA CYS A 36 5.69 0.50 4.73
C CYS A 36 4.83 1.67 4.25
N ARG A 37 5.47 2.82 3.99
CA ARG A 37 4.80 4.04 3.52
C ARG A 37 5.45 4.58 2.26
N ASN A 38 4.63 5.13 1.36
CA ASN A 38 5.03 5.83 0.14
C ASN A 38 6.08 5.05 -0.68
N GLN A 39 7.29 5.59 -0.86
CA GLN A 39 8.38 4.96 -1.60
C GLN A 39 8.77 3.56 -1.07
N HIS A 40 8.60 3.29 0.22
CA HIS A 40 8.88 1.96 0.77
C HIS A 40 7.86 0.93 0.27
N VAL A 41 6.64 1.34 -0.08
CA VAL A 41 5.66 0.45 -0.73
C VAL A 41 6.17 0.04 -2.12
N ALA A 42 6.72 0.98 -2.90
CA ALA A 42 7.33 0.67 -4.18
C ALA A 42 8.46 -0.36 -4.05
N ALA A 43 9.34 -0.15 -3.05
CA ALA A 43 10.46 -1.04 -2.78
C ALA A 43 9.99 -2.46 -2.41
N VAL A 44 9.01 -2.60 -1.52
CA VAL A 44 8.42 -3.90 -1.17
C VAL A 44 7.83 -4.58 -2.40
N LEU A 45 7.06 -3.83 -3.20
CA LEU A 45 6.46 -4.34 -4.43
C LEU A 45 7.49 -4.67 -5.53
N GLY A 46 8.77 -4.32 -5.34
CA GLY A 46 9.83 -4.56 -6.31
C GLY A 46 9.72 -3.69 -7.56
N LEU A 47 9.04 -2.55 -7.46
CA LEU A 47 8.81 -1.63 -8.57
C LEU A 47 9.97 -0.64 -8.71
N SER A 48 10.46 -0.45 -9.92
CA SER A 48 11.36 0.65 -10.25
C SER A 48 10.66 2.01 -10.08
N LEU A 49 11.45 3.09 -10.03
CA LEU A 49 10.91 4.44 -9.92
C LEU A 49 9.90 4.76 -11.02
N HIS A 50 10.19 4.37 -12.27
CA HIS A 50 9.32 4.61 -13.41
C HIS A 50 8.01 3.80 -13.32
N GLU A 51 8.08 2.52 -12.96
CA GLU A 51 6.89 1.69 -12.76
C GLU A 51 6.02 2.22 -11.62
N TRP A 52 6.64 2.67 -10.52
CA TRP A 52 5.95 3.25 -9.40
C TRP A 52 5.25 4.56 -9.75
N GLU A 53 5.89 5.43 -10.53
CA GLU A 53 5.27 6.65 -11.04
C GLU A 53 4.07 6.34 -11.95
N ALA A 54 4.20 5.34 -12.83
CA ALA A 54 3.10 4.90 -13.69
C ALA A 54 1.90 4.43 -12.85
N VAL A 55 2.13 3.56 -11.85
CA VAL A 55 1.09 3.10 -10.92
C VAL A 55 0.44 4.30 -10.22
N GLN A 56 1.23 5.22 -9.67
CA GLN A 56 0.70 6.39 -8.98
C GLN A 56 -0.10 7.33 -9.89
N ASN A 57 0.29 7.48 -11.16
CA ASN A 57 -0.42 8.31 -12.12
C ASN A 57 -1.79 7.70 -12.46
N CYS A 58 -1.86 6.38 -12.66
CA CYS A 58 -3.12 5.69 -12.87
C CYS A 58 -4.06 5.86 -11.67
N VAL A 59 -3.53 5.72 -10.44
CA VAL A 59 -4.29 5.94 -9.20
C VAL A 59 -4.73 7.40 -9.05
N GLN A 60 -3.88 8.38 -9.36
CA GLN A 60 -4.20 9.81 -9.18
C GLN A 60 -5.44 10.24 -9.97
N SER A 61 -5.62 9.72 -11.19
CA SER A 61 -6.79 10.03 -12.02
C SER A 61 -8.10 9.49 -11.44
N ARG A 62 -8.04 8.44 -10.62
CA ARG A 62 -9.21 7.66 -10.18
C ARG A 62 -9.56 7.82 -8.70
N GLY A 63 -8.56 8.03 -7.84
CA GLY A 63 -8.75 8.08 -6.40
C GLY A 63 -8.12 6.88 -5.68
N ARG A 64 -8.90 6.11 -4.93
CA ARG A 64 -8.36 5.15 -3.94
C ARG A 64 -8.31 3.71 -4.48
N VAL A 65 -7.25 2.96 -4.19
CA VAL A 65 -7.16 1.51 -4.45
C VAL A 65 -6.76 0.78 -3.15
N SER A 66 -7.39 -0.37 -2.86
CA SER A 66 -7.13 -1.19 -1.66
C SER A 66 -7.12 -2.68 -1.98
N ILE A 67 -6.13 -3.42 -1.51
CA ILE A 67 -6.00 -4.87 -1.75
C ILE A 67 -5.49 -5.55 -0.48
N GLN A 68 -6.00 -6.75 -0.15
CA GLN A 68 -5.63 -7.57 1.02
C GLN A 68 -5.25 -8.98 0.57
N HIS A 69 -4.26 -9.59 1.21
CA HIS A 69 -3.87 -11.00 0.99
C HIS A 69 -3.22 -11.58 2.27
N GLY A 70 -3.76 -12.58 3.01
CA GLY A 70 -4.89 -13.52 2.77
C GLY A 70 -5.87 -13.76 3.95
N GLU A 71 -6.97 -14.46 3.58
CA GLU A 71 -8.32 -14.72 4.14
C GLU A 71 -9.08 -13.64 4.94
N ALA A 72 -10.12 -13.10 4.29
CA ALA A 72 -11.38 -12.79 4.94
C ALA A 72 -12.53 -13.46 4.17
N THR A 73 -12.96 -14.60 4.70
CA THR A 73 -14.25 -15.23 4.43
C THR A 73 -15.36 -14.23 4.74
N GLY A 74 -16.18 -13.92 3.73
CA GLY A 74 -17.49 -13.31 3.93
C GLY A 74 -17.55 -11.78 3.85
N THR A 75 -17.68 -11.23 2.65
CA THR A 75 -18.83 -10.39 2.29
C THR A 75 -18.89 -10.32 0.77
N GLY A 76 -20.02 -10.70 0.17
CA GLY A 76 -20.23 -10.63 -1.27
C GLY A 76 -20.00 -9.20 -1.76
N CYS A 77 -18.88 -8.97 -2.44
CA CYS A 77 -18.68 -7.78 -3.23
C CYS A 77 -19.06 -8.16 -4.66
N VAL A 78 -20.10 -7.52 -5.18
CA VAL A 78 -20.42 -7.50 -6.60
C VAL A 78 -19.11 -7.24 -7.35
N GLU A 79 -18.73 -8.14 -8.25
CA GLU A 79 -17.56 -7.99 -9.11
C GLU A 79 -17.82 -6.78 -10.02
N GLU A 80 -17.51 -5.58 -9.53
CA GLU A 80 -17.30 -4.44 -10.41
C GLU A 80 -16.18 -4.81 -11.40
N PRO A 81 -16.22 -4.32 -12.66
CA PRO A 81 -15.17 -4.57 -13.61
C PRO A 81 -13.84 -4.19 -12.97
N GLU A 82 -13.04 -5.21 -12.68
CA GLU A 82 -11.94 -5.07 -11.76
C GLU A 82 -10.94 -4.08 -12.36
N ASP A 83 -10.61 -3.01 -11.63
CA ASP A 83 -9.69 -1.98 -12.12
C ASP A 83 -8.39 -2.66 -12.55
N LEU A 84 -7.95 -2.47 -13.80
CA LEU A 84 -6.72 -3.06 -14.34
C LEU A 84 -5.53 -2.86 -13.40
N ILE A 85 -5.46 -1.72 -12.71
CA ILE A 85 -4.44 -1.44 -11.71
C ILE A 85 -4.63 -2.29 -10.45
N ALA A 86 -5.86 -2.48 -9.99
CA ALA A 86 -6.14 -3.37 -8.87
C ALA A 86 -5.83 -4.83 -9.21
N CYS A 87 -6.16 -5.29 -10.42
CA CYS A 87 -5.78 -6.63 -10.92
C CYS A 87 -4.26 -6.80 -10.95
N TYR A 88 -3.56 -5.83 -11.54
CA TYR A 88 -2.11 -5.83 -11.63
C TYR A 88 -1.46 -5.91 -10.24
N LEU A 89 -1.86 -5.02 -9.31
CA LEU A 89 -1.31 -4.99 -7.96
C LEU A 89 -1.65 -6.26 -7.16
N ARG A 90 -2.84 -6.84 -7.33
CA ARG A 90 -3.20 -8.11 -6.65
C ARG A 90 -2.38 -9.27 -7.17
N SER A 91 -2.21 -9.37 -8.49
CA SER A 91 -1.36 -10.38 -9.11
C SER A 91 0.10 -10.21 -8.69
N LEU A 92 0.57 -8.97 -8.58
CA LEU A 92 1.91 -8.67 -8.10
C LEU A 92 2.10 -9.13 -6.65
N CYS A 93 1.16 -8.82 -5.74
CA CYS A 93 1.19 -9.27 -4.33
C CYS A 93 1.18 -10.80 -4.16
N ARG A 94 0.70 -11.55 -5.15
CA ARG A 94 0.72 -13.03 -5.17
C ARG A 94 1.92 -13.60 -5.91
N SER A 95 2.71 -12.76 -6.56
CA SER A 95 3.82 -13.18 -7.39
C SER A 95 5.01 -13.58 -6.51
N PRO A 96 5.78 -14.62 -6.88
CA PRO A 96 7.04 -14.95 -6.21
C PRO A 96 8.08 -13.82 -6.31
N LEU A 97 7.88 -12.84 -7.19
CA LEU A 97 8.69 -11.62 -7.25
C LEU A 97 8.60 -10.80 -5.95
N ILE A 98 7.47 -10.86 -5.24
CA ILE A 98 7.28 -10.19 -3.95
C ILE A 98 7.76 -11.05 -2.78
N CYS A 99 7.48 -12.36 -2.81
CA CYS A 99 7.97 -13.30 -1.80
C CYS A 99 9.46 -13.62 -2.01
N ARG A 100 10.32 -12.62 -1.84
CA ARG A 100 11.76 -12.70 -1.99
C ARG A 100 12.47 -12.39 -0.68
N PRO A 101 13.69 -12.90 -0.45
CA PRO A 101 14.50 -12.47 0.68
C PRO A 101 14.76 -10.96 0.61
N ILE A 102 14.59 -10.27 1.74
CA ILE A 102 14.85 -8.83 1.86
C ILE A 102 15.67 -8.53 3.11
N LEU A 103 16.42 -7.43 3.06
CA LEU A 103 17.03 -6.83 4.24
C LEU A 103 16.16 -5.65 4.68
N LEU A 104 15.75 -5.65 5.94
CA LEU A 104 14.92 -4.61 6.52
C LEU A 104 15.73 -3.72 7.46
N ASP A 105 15.61 -2.42 7.26
CA ASP A 105 15.92 -1.42 8.28
C ASP A 105 14.60 -0.89 8.82
N PHE A 106 14.34 -1.07 10.11
CA PHE A 106 13.05 -0.80 10.72
C PHE A 106 13.16 -0.17 12.10
N SER A 107 12.12 0.57 12.48
CA SER A 107 11.93 1.10 13.81
C SER A 107 10.65 0.54 14.41
N LEU A 108 10.67 0.22 15.71
CA LEU A 108 9.46 -0.22 16.41
C LEU A 108 8.44 0.92 16.46
N ASP A 109 7.23 0.67 15.96
CA ASP A 109 6.09 1.59 16.08
C ASP A 109 5.50 1.51 17.50
N ARG A 110 6.28 1.95 18.49
CA ARG A 110 5.85 2.10 19.88
C ARG A 110 5.65 3.57 20.16
N LYS A 111 4.46 3.95 20.66
CA LYS A 111 4.30 5.25 21.32
C LYS A 111 5.17 5.21 22.59
N PRO A 112 6.15 6.11 22.76
CA PRO A 112 7.11 6.07 23.87
C PRO A 112 6.45 6.22 25.26
N SER A 113 5.18 6.62 25.31
CA SER A 113 4.40 6.82 26.54
C SER A 113 3.64 5.59 27.03
N LYS A 114 3.70 4.44 26.36
CA LYS A 114 3.08 3.20 26.84
C LYS A 114 4.11 2.36 27.59
N ILE A 115 4.08 2.45 28.92
CA ILE A 115 4.74 1.50 29.81
C ILE A 115 3.94 0.19 29.73
N LEU A 116 4.62 -0.91 29.46
CA LEU A 116 4.06 -2.27 29.41
C LEU A 116 3.79 -2.79 30.82
#